data_AF-A0A662HSQ0-F1
#
_entry.id   AF-A0A662HSQ0-F1
#
_cell.length_a   1.000
_cell.length_b   1.000
_cell.length_c   1.000
_cell.angle_alpha   90.00
_cell.angle_beta   90.00
_cell.angle_gamma   90.00
#
_symmetry.space_group_name_H-M   'P 1'
#
loop_
_entity.id
_entity.type
_entity.pdbx_description
1 polymer ?
#
loop_
_entity_poly.entity_id
_entity_poly.type
_entity_poly.pdbx_seq_one_letter_code
_entity_poly.pdbx_strand_id
1 'polypeptide(L)'
;APSLKKSLENKIKELNAVAVDFNTLPSKVRGKILEVMIKEKYPTIRWYFKWRKYVVTAEPDGLTKDFVYEFKTTRNMETLGEILKIAETQADIYGFFFRRSRKRVQVYILEAKKLITMDSKVDENNAKETLKRFLEVERTKKPKSKELWKCRVCEVKHICSSITAE
;
A
#
# COMPACT_ATOMS: atom_id res chain seq x y z
N ALA A 1 -5.76 -38.70 -13.44
CA ALA A 1 -6.04 -37.52 -12.60
C ALA A 1 -7.03 -36.61 -13.34
N PRO A 2 -8.02 -35.98 -12.66
CA PRO A 2 -8.88 -35.00 -13.32
C PRO A 2 -8.01 -33.86 -13.88
N SER A 3 -8.39 -33.32 -15.04
CA SER A 3 -7.72 -32.15 -15.62
C SER A 3 -7.79 -30.97 -14.65
N LEU A 4 -6.78 -30.10 -14.65
CA LEU A 4 -6.73 -28.90 -13.81
C LEU A 4 -8.03 -28.08 -13.90
N LYS A 5 -8.58 -27.98 -15.12
CA LYS A 5 -9.88 -27.34 -15.40
C LYS A 5 -11.03 -27.99 -14.61
N LYS A 6 -11.17 -29.31 -14.68
CA LYS A 6 -12.23 -30.06 -13.97
C LYS A 6 -12.07 -29.97 -12.45
N SER A 7 -10.83 -29.93 -11.96
CA SER A 7 -10.54 -29.72 -10.54
C SER A 7 -10.91 -28.31 -10.06
N LEU A 8 -10.68 -27.28 -10.89
CA LEU A 8 -11.07 -25.89 -10.60
C LEU A 8 -12.58 -25.74 -10.61
N GLU A 9 -13.27 -26.29 -11.61
CA GLU A 9 -14.74 -26.27 -11.72
C GLU A 9 -15.42 -26.90 -10.51
N ASN A 10 -14.89 -28.04 -10.02
CA ASN A 10 -15.41 -28.69 -8.82
C ASN A 10 -15.23 -27.81 -7.57
N LYS A 11 -14.06 -27.18 -7.40
CA LYS A 11 -13.80 -26.26 -6.27
C LYS A 11 -14.69 -25.01 -6.32
N ILE A 12 -14.93 -24.46 -7.51
CA ILE A 12 -15.83 -23.32 -7.69
C ILE A 12 -17.24 -23.68 -7.22
N LYS A 13 -17.74 -24.86 -7.60
CA LYS A 13 -19.04 -25.36 -7.16
C LYS A 13 -19.09 -25.62 -5.65
N GLU A 14 -18.07 -26.27 -5.11
CA GLU A 14 -17.95 -26.57 -3.67
C GLU A 14 -17.97 -25.31 -2.81
N LEU A 15 -17.25 -24.27 -3.23
CA LEU A 15 -17.15 -23.00 -2.51
C LEU A 15 -18.31 -22.04 -2.80
N ASN A 16 -19.27 -22.43 -3.65
CA ASN A 16 -20.30 -21.54 -4.20
C ASN A 16 -19.70 -20.21 -4.71
N ALA A 17 -18.55 -20.30 -5.39
CA ALA A 17 -17.76 -19.16 -5.81
C ALA A 17 -18.07 -18.75 -7.25
N VAL A 18 -17.66 -17.55 -7.64
CA VAL A 18 -17.69 -17.08 -9.03
C VAL A 18 -16.27 -17.05 -9.57
N ALA A 19 -16.04 -17.67 -10.73
CA ALA A 19 -14.79 -17.54 -11.45
C ALA A 19 -14.76 -16.20 -12.19
N VAL A 20 -13.73 -15.40 -11.92
CA VAL A 20 -13.50 -14.12 -12.60
C VAL A 20 -12.14 -14.13 -13.27
N ASP A 21 -12.04 -13.52 -14.45
CA ASP A 21 -10.74 -13.24 -15.04
C ASP A 21 -10.03 -12.17 -14.21
N PHE A 22 -8.91 -12.54 -13.62
CA PHE A 22 -8.10 -11.64 -12.80
C PHE A 22 -7.76 -10.34 -13.54
N ASN A 23 -7.51 -10.38 -14.85
CA ASN A 23 -7.06 -9.22 -15.62
C ASN A 23 -8.16 -8.19 -15.88
N THR A 24 -9.43 -8.57 -15.77
CA THR A 24 -10.57 -7.68 -15.97
C THR A 24 -10.98 -6.95 -14.68
N LEU A 25 -10.44 -7.36 -13.53
CA LEU A 25 -10.75 -6.76 -12.24
C LEU A 25 -10.12 -5.37 -12.07
N PRO A 26 -10.81 -4.44 -11.35
CA PRO A 26 -10.23 -3.14 -10.99
C PRO A 26 -8.91 -3.29 -10.24
N SER A 27 -7.97 -2.36 -10.44
CA SER A 27 -6.63 -2.40 -9.83
C SER A 27 -6.66 -2.58 -8.31
N LYS A 28 -7.57 -1.88 -7.62
CA LYS A 28 -7.77 -2.00 -6.16
C LYS A 28 -8.15 -3.42 -5.74
N VAL A 29 -8.99 -4.11 -6.53
CA VAL A 29 -9.43 -5.48 -6.24
C VAL A 29 -8.29 -6.46 -6.49
N ARG A 30 -7.58 -6.31 -7.63
CA ARG A 30 -6.39 -7.11 -7.94
C ARG A 30 -5.32 -7.00 -6.85
N GLY A 31 -5.07 -5.79 -6.36
CA GLY A 31 -4.14 -5.54 -5.27
C GLY A 31 -4.48 -6.35 -4.02
N LYS A 32 -5.75 -6.33 -3.57
CA LYS A 32 -6.21 -7.11 -2.41
C LYS A 32 -6.05 -8.62 -2.59
N ILE A 33 -6.38 -9.13 -3.78
CA ILE A 33 -6.21 -10.56 -4.08
C ILE A 33 -4.73 -10.94 -4.01
N LEU A 34 -3.86 -10.16 -4.65
CA LEU A 34 -2.42 -10.40 -4.65
C LEU A 34 -1.81 -10.27 -3.25
N GLU A 35 -2.30 -9.32 -2.45
CA GLU A 35 -1.93 -9.19 -1.05
C GLU A 35 -2.24 -10.48 -0.28
N VAL A 36 -3.45 -11.04 -0.43
CA VAL A 36 -3.80 -12.31 0.20
C VAL A 36 -2.92 -13.46 -0.30
N MET A 37 -2.60 -13.50 -1.59
CA MET A 37 -1.89 -14.62 -2.22
C MET A 37 -0.37 -14.59 -2.02
N ILE A 38 0.24 -13.41 -2.03
CA ILE A 38 1.70 -13.25 -2.19
C ILE A 38 2.37 -12.70 -0.93
N LYS A 39 1.68 -11.83 -0.16
CA LYS A 39 2.32 -11.20 0.99
C LYS A 39 2.79 -12.22 2.01
N GLU A 40 3.97 -11.98 2.57
CA GLU A 40 4.45 -12.72 3.73
C GLU A 40 3.44 -12.59 4.89
N LYS A 41 3.23 -13.70 5.62
CA LYS A 41 2.25 -13.72 6.71
C LYS A 41 2.92 -13.35 8.02
N TYR A 42 2.53 -12.19 8.54
CA TYR A 42 2.92 -11.72 9.86
C TYR A 42 1.67 -11.36 10.67
N PRO A 43 1.74 -11.37 12.01
CA PRO A 43 0.71 -10.74 12.83
C PRO A 43 0.54 -9.28 12.44
N THR A 44 -0.70 -8.78 12.45
CA THR A 44 -1.01 -7.36 12.25
C THR A 44 -1.87 -6.86 13.41
N ILE A 45 -1.91 -5.55 13.60
CA ILE A 45 -2.72 -4.87 14.59
C ILE A 45 -3.23 -3.57 14.00
N ARG A 46 -4.48 -3.21 14.32
CA ARG A 46 -4.96 -1.84 14.18
C ARG A 46 -4.79 -1.12 15.50
N TRP A 47 -4.10 0.01 15.50
CA TRP A 47 -3.92 0.83 16.71
C TRP A 47 -4.16 2.32 16.44
N TYR A 48 -4.46 3.05 17.50
CA TYR A 48 -4.77 4.47 17.49
C TYR A 48 -3.76 5.24 18.33
N PHE A 49 -3.01 6.14 17.71
CA PHE A 49 -2.00 6.95 18.37
C PHE A 49 -2.50 8.39 18.51
N LYS A 50 -2.50 8.91 19.74
CA LYS A 50 -2.66 10.35 19.95
C LYS A 50 -1.43 11.08 19.42
N TRP A 51 -1.63 12.01 18.50
CA TRP A 51 -0.56 12.81 17.92
C TRP A 51 -1.02 14.25 17.72
N ARG A 52 -0.56 15.16 18.60
CA ARG A 52 -1.05 16.55 18.67
C ARG A 52 -2.58 16.59 18.83
N LYS A 53 -3.28 17.35 17.97
CA LYS A 53 -4.75 17.42 17.90
C LYS A 53 -5.39 16.27 17.09
N TYR A 54 -4.58 15.31 16.62
CA TYR A 54 -5.03 14.22 15.75
C TYR A 54 -4.98 12.87 16.46
N VAL A 55 -5.73 11.93 15.90
CA VAL A 55 -5.56 10.51 16.13
C VAL A 55 -5.04 9.89 14.83
N VAL A 56 -3.85 9.30 14.88
CA VAL A 56 -3.29 8.53 13.76
C VAL A 56 -3.72 7.09 13.92
N THR A 57 -4.52 6.60 12.98
CA THR A 57 -4.88 5.18 12.88
C THR A 57 -3.84 4.48 12.03
N ALA A 58 -3.27 3.39 12.54
CA ALA A 58 -2.24 2.63 11.84
C ALA A 58 -2.60 1.14 11.82
N GLU A 59 -2.42 0.51 10.67
CA GLU A 59 -2.64 -0.91 10.42
C GLU A 59 -1.60 -1.37 9.41
N PRO A 60 -0.37 -1.73 9.86
CA PRO A 60 0.66 -2.23 8.97
C PRO A 60 0.28 -3.61 8.42
N ASP A 61 0.78 -3.97 7.25
CA ASP A 61 0.57 -5.33 6.71
C ASP A 61 1.14 -6.43 7.61
N GLY A 62 2.15 -6.09 8.42
CA GLY A 62 2.67 -6.93 9.48
C GLY A 62 3.46 -6.16 10.53
N LEU A 63 3.47 -6.67 11.76
CA LEU A 63 4.18 -6.11 12.89
C LEU A 63 4.79 -7.25 13.71
N THR A 64 6.11 -7.27 13.82
CA THR A 64 6.84 -8.22 14.66
C THR A 64 7.43 -7.51 15.88
N LYS A 65 8.27 -8.21 16.66
CA LYS A 65 9.05 -7.59 17.73
C LYS A 65 10.08 -6.58 17.19
N ASP A 66 10.64 -6.86 16.01
CA ASP A 66 11.83 -6.16 15.53
C ASP A 66 11.54 -5.22 14.35
N PHE A 67 10.52 -5.53 13.54
CA PHE A 67 10.22 -4.77 12.33
C PHE A 67 8.73 -4.57 12.05
N VAL A 68 8.45 -3.54 11.24
CA VAL A 68 7.18 -3.35 10.54
C VAL A 68 7.28 -3.88 9.11
N TYR A 69 6.19 -4.44 8.60
CA TYR A 69 6.11 -4.98 7.25
C TYR A 69 5.05 -4.24 6.45
N GLU A 70 5.38 -3.90 5.22
CA GLU A 70 4.50 -3.25 4.26
C GLU A 70 4.57 -3.95 2.91
N PHE A 71 3.41 -4.26 2.33
CA PHE A 71 3.27 -4.91 1.04
C PHE A 71 2.56 -4.00 0.05
N LYS A 72 3.09 -3.91 -1.17
CA LYS A 72 2.44 -3.23 -2.29
C LYS A 72 2.49 -4.07 -3.55
N THR A 73 1.64 -3.71 -4.50
CA THR A 73 1.69 -4.25 -5.85
C THR A 73 1.81 -3.12 -6.83
N THR A 74 2.54 -3.36 -7.92
CA THR A 74 2.58 -2.45 -9.05
C THR A 74 2.44 -3.21 -10.37
N ARG A 75 1.90 -2.56 -11.40
CA ARG A 75 1.70 -3.21 -12.70
C ARG A 75 3.03 -3.56 -13.36
N ASN A 76 3.94 -2.58 -13.43
CA ASN A 76 5.15 -2.64 -14.25
C ASN A 76 6.36 -2.02 -13.52
N MET A 77 7.53 -2.17 -14.12
CA MET A 77 8.79 -1.64 -13.56
C MET A 77 8.86 -0.11 -13.56
N GLU A 78 8.20 0.56 -14.49
CA GLU A 78 8.23 2.03 -14.62
C GLU A 78 7.68 2.74 -13.36
N THR A 79 6.65 2.16 -12.76
CA THR A 79 5.97 2.71 -11.57
C THR A 79 6.57 2.20 -10.25
N LEU A 80 7.55 1.29 -10.31
CA LEU A 80 8.17 0.69 -9.12
C LEU A 80 8.79 1.74 -8.21
N GLY A 81 9.52 2.71 -8.77
CA GLY A 81 10.22 3.72 -7.98
C GLY A 81 9.28 4.59 -7.13
N GLU A 82 8.12 4.96 -7.67
CA GLU A 82 7.10 5.74 -6.95
C GLU A 82 6.42 4.90 -5.86
N ILE A 83 6.02 3.67 -6.20
CA ILE A 83 5.37 2.75 -5.25
C ILE A 83 6.31 2.41 -4.10
N LEU A 84 7.59 2.19 -4.38
CA LEU A 84 8.59 1.91 -3.37
C LEU A 84 8.77 3.09 -2.41
N LYS A 85 8.91 4.32 -2.92
CA LYS A 85 8.99 5.53 -2.07
C LYS A 85 7.79 5.67 -1.13
N ILE A 86 6.59 5.37 -1.63
CA ILE A 86 5.35 5.42 -0.83
C ILE A 86 5.37 4.34 0.24
N ALA A 87 5.70 3.10 -0.13
CA ALA A 87 5.75 1.96 0.80
C ALA A 87 6.81 2.16 1.89
N GLU A 88 8.00 2.62 1.53
CA GLU A 88 9.06 2.94 2.47
C GLU A 88 8.65 4.04 3.46
N THR A 89 7.99 5.10 2.97
CA THR A 89 7.50 6.19 3.84
C THR A 89 6.38 5.71 4.76
N GLN A 90 5.45 4.87 4.29
CA GLN A 90 4.43 4.26 5.15
C GLN A 90 5.06 3.39 6.24
N ALA A 91 6.02 2.55 5.86
CA ALA A 91 6.76 1.71 6.80
C ALA A 91 7.58 2.56 7.80
N ASP A 92 8.16 3.69 7.40
CA ASP A 92 8.84 4.60 8.33
C ASP A 92 7.88 5.19 9.36
N ILE A 93 6.70 5.63 8.92
CA ILE A 93 5.66 6.16 9.81
C ILE A 93 5.20 5.08 10.79
N TYR A 94 4.96 3.85 10.31
CA TYR A 94 4.60 2.74 11.20
C TYR A 94 5.72 2.42 12.18
N GLY A 95 6.96 2.34 11.72
CA GLY A 95 8.13 2.10 12.56
C GLY A 95 8.27 3.15 13.66
N PHE A 96 8.06 4.42 13.32
CA PHE A 96 8.06 5.53 14.26
C PHE A 96 6.98 5.39 15.34
N PHE A 97 5.72 5.13 14.97
CA PHE A 97 4.62 5.02 15.93
C PHE A 97 4.68 3.74 16.77
N PHE A 98 4.97 2.59 16.16
CA PHE A 98 5.06 1.31 16.85
C PHE A 98 6.42 1.07 17.53
N ARG A 99 7.38 1.98 17.38
CA ARG A 99 8.74 1.87 17.92
C ARG A 99 9.44 0.59 17.45
N ARG A 100 9.53 0.43 16.14
CA ARG A 100 10.35 -0.62 15.50
C ARG A 100 11.52 0.02 14.79
N SER A 101 12.71 -0.54 15.00
CA SER A 101 13.96 -0.01 14.43
C SER A 101 14.18 -0.45 12.99
N ARG A 102 13.46 -1.48 12.53
CA ARG A 102 13.57 -2.04 11.20
C ARG A 102 12.24 -2.01 10.44
N LYS A 103 12.35 -2.02 9.13
CA LYS A 103 11.24 -2.19 8.19
C LYS A 103 11.57 -3.25 7.16
N ARG A 104 10.53 -3.97 6.72
CA ARG A 104 10.53 -4.82 5.54
C ARG A 104 9.48 -4.32 4.57
N VAL A 105 9.88 -4.03 3.35
CA VAL A 105 8.99 -3.59 2.28
C VAL A 105 9.01 -4.63 1.18
N GLN A 106 7.83 -5.07 0.74
CA GLN A 106 7.68 -5.95 -0.41
C GLN A 106 6.84 -5.29 -1.51
N VAL A 107 7.34 -5.35 -2.74
CA VAL A 107 6.60 -4.88 -3.92
C VAL A 107 6.53 -6.00 -4.95
N TYR A 108 5.32 -6.44 -5.26
CA TYR A 108 5.07 -7.39 -6.33
C TYR A 108 4.78 -6.68 -7.65
N ILE A 109 5.55 -6.98 -8.69
CA ILE A 109 5.40 -6.43 -10.05
C ILE A 109 4.64 -7.45 -10.90
N LEU A 110 3.42 -7.10 -11.32
CA LEU A 110 2.50 -8.02 -11.98
C LEU A 110 3.05 -8.54 -13.31
N GLU A 111 3.47 -7.64 -14.21
CA GLU A 111 3.92 -8.02 -15.56
C GLU A 111 5.21 -8.86 -15.53
N ALA A 112 6.12 -8.53 -14.61
CA ALA A 112 7.37 -9.27 -14.42
C ALA A 112 7.22 -10.53 -13.55
N LYS A 113 6.04 -10.75 -12.95
CA LYS A 113 5.78 -11.79 -11.93
C LYS A 113 6.88 -11.85 -10.86
N LYS A 114 7.35 -10.69 -10.43
CA LYS A 114 8.55 -10.56 -9.58
C LYS A 114 8.20 -9.91 -8.26
N LEU A 115 8.61 -10.54 -7.16
CA LEU A 115 8.56 -9.96 -5.83
C LEU A 115 9.93 -9.34 -5.50
N ILE A 116 9.94 -8.06 -5.18
CA ILE A 116 11.11 -7.37 -4.64
C ILE A 116 10.92 -7.24 -3.14
N THR A 117 11.92 -7.63 -2.36
CA THR A 117 11.94 -7.49 -0.90
C THR A 117 13.11 -6.60 -0.51
N MET A 118 12.84 -5.64 0.36
CA MET A 118 13.84 -4.73 0.90
C MET A 118 13.73 -4.72 2.42
N ASP A 119 14.85 -5.03 3.07
CA ASP A 119 15.01 -4.92 4.51
C ASP A 119 15.93 -3.73 4.80
N SER A 120 15.45 -2.80 5.64
CA SER A 120 16.23 -1.61 6.00
C SER A 120 15.88 -1.12 7.40
N LYS A 121 16.64 -0.12 7.88
CA LYS A 121 16.30 0.58 9.12
C LYS A 121 15.11 1.51 8.87
N VAL A 122 14.28 1.67 9.89
CA VAL A 122 13.27 2.73 9.89
C VAL A 122 13.97 4.08 9.91
N ASP A 123 13.60 4.94 8.97
CA ASP A 123 14.04 6.33 8.92
C ASP A 123 13.04 7.21 9.68
N GLU A 124 13.33 7.42 10.96
CA GLU A 124 12.50 8.29 11.80
C GLU A 124 12.47 9.75 11.31
N ASN A 125 13.52 10.22 10.65
CA ASN A 125 13.56 11.58 10.15
C ASN A 125 12.61 11.73 8.97
N ASN A 126 12.58 10.75 8.06
CA ASN A 126 11.60 10.68 6.98
C ASN A 126 10.15 10.65 7.53
N ALA A 127 9.89 9.87 8.58
CA ALA A 127 8.57 9.85 9.23
C ALA A 127 8.19 11.21 9.80
N LYS A 128 9.07 11.84 10.60
CA LYS A 128 8.84 13.16 11.23
C LYS A 128 8.64 14.25 10.18
N GLU A 129 9.46 14.27 9.14
CA GLU A 129 9.36 15.26 8.05
C GLU A 129 8.08 15.06 7.24
N THR A 130 7.67 13.82 6.96
CA THR A 130 6.40 13.54 6.28
C THR A 130 5.21 14.02 7.12
N LEU A 131 5.22 13.74 8.43
CA LEU A 131 4.21 14.21 9.36
C LEU A 131 4.19 15.75 9.46
N LYS A 132 5.35 16.41 9.40
CA LYS A 132 5.45 17.87 9.34
C LYS A 132 4.82 18.42 8.05
N ARG A 133 5.11 17.81 6.90
CA ARG A 133 4.50 18.18 5.61
C ARG A 133 2.98 18.01 5.62
N PHE A 134 2.46 16.96 6.26
CA PHE A 134 1.03 16.80 6.48
C PHE A 134 0.43 18.00 7.22
N LEU A 135 1.06 18.44 8.32
CA LEU A 135 0.60 19.63 9.07
C LEU A 135 0.66 20.91 8.24
N GLU A 136 1.69 21.07 7.42
CA GLU A 136 1.81 22.22 6.52
C GLU A 136 0.65 22.26 5.53
N VAL A 137 0.35 21.15 4.85
CA VAL A 137 -0.78 21.05 3.90
C VAL A 137 -2.11 21.22 4.61
N GLU A 138 -2.28 20.66 5.80
CA GLU A 138 -3.51 20.86 6.58
C GLU A 138 -3.73 22.34 6.92
N ARG A 139 -2.67 23.06 7.29
CA ARG A 139 -2.75 24.48 7.64
C ARG A 139 -2.99 25.36 6.42
N THR A 140 -2.28 25.15 5.32
CA THR A 140 -2.34 26.02 4.13
C THR A 140 -3.49 25.65 3.21
N LYS A 141 -4.06 24.45 3.34
CA LYS A 141 -4.98 23.83 2.39
C LYS A 141 -4.43 23.77 0.96
N LYS A 142 -3.10 23.83 0.81
CA LYS A 142 -2.41 23.84 -0.48
C LYS A 142 -1.33 22.76 -0.51
N PRO A 143 -1.39 21.80 -1.43
CA PRO A 143 -0.30 20.85 -1.63
C PRO A 143 0.94 21.59 -2.18
N LYS A 144 2.14 21.14 -1.80
CA LYS A 144 3.40 21.71 -2.33
C LYS A 144 3.57 21.46 -3.83
N SER A 145 3.08 20.32 -4.33
CA SER A 145 3.18 19.94 -5.74
C SER A 145 1.94 19.15 -6.17
N LYS A 146 1.60 19.26 -7.46
CA LYS A 146 0.60 18.38 -8.08
C LYS A 146 1.28 17.08 -8.50
N GLU A 147 0.93 15.97 -7.84
CA GLU A 147 1.29 14.63 -8.29
C GLU A 147 0.34 14.23 -9.44
N LEU A 148 0.72 14.55 -10.68
CA LEU A 148 -0.16 14.42 -11.87
C LEU A 148 -0.80 13.03 -11.97
N TRP A 149 -0.05 11.97 -11.64
CA TRP A 149 -0.57 10.61 -11.68
C TRP A 149 -1.70 10.38 -10.67
N LYS A 150 -1.65 10.99 -9.48
CA LYS A 150 -2.75 10.94 -8.49
C LYS A 150 -3.96 11.72 -9.00
N CYS A 151 -3.75 12.87 -9.63
CA CYS A 151 -4.83 13.68 -10.22
C CYS A 151 -5.55 12.94 -11.35
N ARG A 152 -4.83 12.19 -12.20
CA ARG A 152 -5.43 11.42 -13.32
C ARG A 152 -6.48 10.41 -12.87
N VAL A 153 -6.21 9.71 -11.77
CA VAL A 153 -7.05 8.62 -11.25
C VAL A 153 -7.97 9.03 -10.08
N CYS A 154 -7.96 10.31 -9.70
CA CYS A 154 -8.74 10.80 -8.58
C CYS A 154 -10.24 10.86 -8.93
N GLU A 155 -11.06 10.17 -8.13
CA GLU A 155 -12.52 10.09 -8.30
C GLU A 155 -13.20 11.46 -8.11
N VAL A 156 -12.59 12.36 -7.33
CA VAL A 156 -13.12 13.71 -7.01
C VAL A 156 -12.41 14.83 -7.78
N LYS A 157 -11.69 14.51 -8.87
CA LYS A 157 -10.93 15.51 -9.63
C LYS A 157 -11.78 16.67 -10.17
N HIS A 158 -13.04 16.42 -10.47
CA HIS A 158 -13.98 17.38 -11.06
C HIS A 158 -14.38 18.52 -10.11
N ILE A 159 -14.25 18.34 -8.80
CA ILE A 159 -14.48 19.39 -7.77
C ILE A 159 -13.18 19.90 -7.13
N CYS A 160 -12.01 19.45 -7.61
CA CYS A 160 -10.73 19.79 -6.99
C CYS A 160 -10.18 21.11 -7.53
N SER A 161 -10.26 22.18 -6.73
CA SER A 161 -9.73 23.51 -7.06
C SER A 161 -8.22 23.55 -7.33
N SER A 162 -7.48 22.53 -6.88
CA SER A 162 -6.04 22.43 -7.14
C SER A 162 -5.71 21.92 -8.55
N ILE A 163 -6.68 21.40 -9.30
CA ILE A 163 -6.46 20.94 -10.68
C ILE A 163 -6.60 22.10 -11.67
N THR A 164 -7.52 23.04 -11.40
CA THR A 164 -7.89 24.15 -12.29
C THR A 164 -7.01 25.41 -12.19
N ALA A 165 -6.04 25.47 -11.27
CA ALA A 165 -5.11 26.59 -11.20
C ALA A 165 -3.91 26.34 -12.14
N GLU A 166 -3.95 26.96 -13.32
CA GLU A 166 -2.76 27.32 -14.11
C GLU A 166 -2.08 28.54 -13.48
#